data_AF-A0A1C4SF76-F1
#
_entry.id   AF-A0A1C4SF76-F1
#
_cell.length_a   1.000
_cell.length_b   1.000
_cell.length_c   1.000
_cell.angle_alpha   90.00
_cell.angle_beta   90.00
_cell.angle_gamma   90.00
#
_symmetry.space_group_name_H-M   'P 1'
#
loop_
_entity.id
_entity.type
_entity.pdbx_description
1 polymer ?
#
loop_
_entity_poly.entity_id
_entity_poly.type
_entity_poly.pdbx_seq_one_letter_code
_entity_poly.pdbx_strand_id
1 'polypeptide(L)'
;MSASCEAGGTGADRAGVEENGETAVSDATEGLVELLDLERIEEDIFRGRSPQERLQRVFGGQVAGQALVAAGRTTDGTRPVHSLHAYFLRPGRPGVPIVYQVERVRDGRSFTTRRVVAIQQGRTIFN
;
A
#
# COMPACT_ATOMS: atom_id res chain seq x y z
N MET A 1 23.54 -41.00 -28.97
CA MET A 1 23.79 -40.11 -30.11
C MET A 1 24.69 -39.01 -29.59
N SER A 2 25.88 -38.94 -30.15
CA SER A 2 27.09 -38.33 -29.58
C SER A 2 27.25 -36.87 -30.04
N ALA A 3 27.88 -36.06 -29.19
CA ALA A 3 28.73 -34.95 -29.63
C ALA A 3 29.83 -34.74 -28.58
N SER A 4 31.09 -34.82 -29.02
CA SER A 4 32.33 -34.66 -28.25
C SER A 4 33.03 -33.34 -28.65
N CYS A 5 34.06 -32.97 -27.85
CA CYS A 5 35.22 -32.09 -28.14
C CYS A 5 35.05 -30.57 -27.86
N GLU A 6 35.95 -29.83 -27.18
CA GLU A 6 37.27 -30.10 -26.56
C GLU A 6 37.51 -29.20 -25.33
N ALA A 7 38.48 -29.62 -24.50
CA ALA A 7 38.99 -28.88 -23.35
C ALA A 7 40.10 -27.89 -23.74
N GLY A 8 40.03 -26.69 -23.20
CA GLY A 8 41.09 -25.69 -23.24
C GLY A 8 40.91 -24.69 -22.12
N GLY A 9 41.37 -25.04 -20.92
CA GLY A 9 41.44 -24.11 -19.79
C GLY A 9 42.74 -23.32 -19.80
N THR A 10 42.69 -22.07 -19.34
CA THR A 10 43.65 -21.48 -18.41
C THR A 10 42.98 -20.25 -17.78
N GLY A 11 43.10 -20.17 -16.46
CA GLY A 11 42.27 -19.33 -15.60
C GLY A 11 42.60 -17.84 -15.68
N ALA A 12 41.61 -17.04 -15.30
CA ALA A 12 41.63 -16.26 -14.07
C ALA A 12 40.48 -15.26 -14.17
N ASP A 13 39.36 -15.53 -13.51
CA ASP A 13 38.89 -14.56 -12.54
C ASP A 13 38.11 -15.24 -11.43
N ARG A 14 38.25 -14.65 -10.26
CA ARG A 14 37.89 -15.21 -8.97
C ARG A 14 36.43 -14.95 -8.66
N ALA A 15 35.95 -15.84 -7.78
CA ALA A 15 35.03 -15.54 -6.69
C ALA A 15 33.54 -15.37 -7.04
N GLY A 16 32.76 -16.31 -6.48
CA GLY A 16 31.66 -15.92 -5.61
C GLY A 16 30.35 -15.60 -6.31
N VAL A 17 29.60 -16.64 -6.66
CA VAL A 17 28.13 -16.53 -6.66
C VAL A 17 27.70 -16.68 -5.21
N GLU A 18 27.74 -15.58 -4.45
CA GLU A 18 27.01 -15.39 -3.20
C GLU A 18 26.78 -13.89 -2.99
N GLU A 19 25.59 -13.39 -3.34
CA GLU A 19 25.01 -12.13 -2.85
C GLU A 19 23.50 -12.13 -3.16
N ASN A 20 22.57 -11.66 -2.34
CA ASN A 20 22.48 -11.31 -0.92
C ASN A 20 20.99 -11.03 -0.67
N GLY A 21 20.42 -11.54 0.42
CA GLY A 21 18.99 -11.43 0.77
C GLY A 21 18.49 -10.03 1.17
N GLU A 22 19.24 -8.97 0.86
CA GLU A 22 18.98 -7.58 1.29
C GLU A 22 18.11 -6.79 0.29
N THR A 23 18.22 -7.10 -1.01
CA THR A 23 17.59 -6.30 -2.09
C THR A 23 16.07 -6.44 -2.15
N ALA A 24 15.52 -7.60 -1.78
CA ALA A 24 14.08 -7.87 -1.90
C ALA A 24 13.23 -7.13 -0.86
N VAL A 25 13.79 -6.84 0.33
CA VAL A 25 13.05 -6.17 1.43
C VAL A 25 12.93 -4.68 1.18
N SER A 26 13.97 -4.04 0.63
CA SER A 26 13.95 -2.61 0.29
C SER A 26 12.89 -2.30 -0.77
N ASP A 27 12.85 -3.08 -1.85
CA ASP A 27 11.92 -2.90 -2.98
C ASP A 27 10.45 -3.07 -2.55
N ALA A 28 10.15 -4.12 -1.77
CA ALA A 28 8.80 -4.35 -1.25
C ALA A 28 8.34 -3.25 -0.28
N THR A 29 9.25 -2.73 0.54
CA THR A 29 8.94 -1.64 1.49
C THR A 29 8.69 -0.33 0.76
N GLU A 30 9.52 -0.03 -0.24
CA GLU A 30 9.35 1.16 -1.09
C GLU A 30 8.03 1.11 -1.86
N GLY A 31 7.69 -0.04 -2.46
CA GLY A 31 6.39 -0.25 -3.10
C GLY A 31 5.20 -0.08 -2.14
N LEU A 32 5.34 -0.47 -0.86
CA LEU A 32 4.32 -0.23 0.16
C LEU A 32 4.18 1.27 0.48
N VAL A 33 5.29 1.99 0.62
CA VAL A 33 5.29 3.44 0.85
C VAL A 33 4.61 4.16 -0.32
N GLU A 34 4.93 3.80 -1.55
CA GLU A 34 4.27 4.34 -2.75
C GLU A 34 2.77 4.04 -2.80
N LEU A 35 2.37 2.83 -2.37
CA LEU A 35 0.96 2.43 -2.31
C LEU A 35 0.18 3.25 -1.28
N LEU A 36 0.83 3.65 -0.19
CA LEU A 36 0.26 4.50 0.86
C LEU A 36 0.26 5.99 0.48
N ASP A 37 1.03 6.40 -0.53
CA ASP A 37 1.01 7.76 -1.05
C ASP A 37 -0.20 8.03 -1.96
N LEU A 38 -1.28 8.52 -1.33
CA LEU A 38 -2.55 8.77 -2.00
C LEU A 38 -2.51 10.02 -2.89
N GLU A 39 -3.21 9.99 -4.01
CA GLU A 39 -3.50 11.19 -4.79
C GLU A 39 -4.61 12.00 -4.06
N ARG A 40 -4.42 13.30 -3.86
CA ARG A 40 -5.49 14.19 -3.35
C ARG A 40 -6.32 14.67 -4.54
N ILE A 41 -7.62 14.34 -4.55
CA ILE A 41 -8.57 14.81 -5.57
C ILE A 41 -9.18 16.16 -5.16
N GLU A 42 -9.55 16.28 -3.88
CA GLU A 42 -10.18 17.47 -3.28
C GLU A 42 -9.74 17.58 -1.81
N GLU A 43 -10.07 18.67 -1.11
CA GLU A 43 -9.67 18.93 0.28
C GLU A 43 -9.73 17.71 1.21
N ASP A 44 -10.87 17.00 1.22
CA ASP A 44 -11.11 15.82 2.05
C ASP A 44 -11.41 14.55 1.21
N ILE A 45 -10.97 14.53 -0.07
CA ILE A 45 -11.16 13.39 -0.98
C ILE A 45 -9.82 12.93 -1.54
N PHE A 46 -9.53 11.63 -1.37
CA PHE A 46 -8.27 11.02 -1.79
C PHE A 46 -8.51 9.79 -2.68
N ARG A 47 -7.58 9.49 -3.58
CA ARG A 47 -7.57 8.28 -4.41
C ARG A 47 -6.38 7.41 -4.06
N GLY A 48 -6.67 6.18 -3.66
CA GLY A 48 -5.68 5.12 -3.51
C GLY A 48 -5.58 4.27 -4.76
N ARG A 49 -4.34 3.94 -5.13
CA ARG A 49 -4.05 2.91 -6.13
C ARG A 49 -4.38 1.54 -5.53
N SER A 50 -4.87 0.63 -6.38
CA SER A 50 -5.01 -0.79 -6.03
C SER A 50 -4.31 -1.60 -7.11
N PRO A 51 -3.12 -2.16 -6.83
CA PRO A 51 -2.41 -3.01 -7.77
C PRO A 51 -3.29 -4.15 -8.29
N GLN A 52 -2.99 -4.60 -9.50
CA GLN A 52 -3.61 -5.80 -10.04
C GLN A 52 -2.96 -7.00 -9.36
N GLU A 53 -3.67 -7.59 -8.41
CA GLU A 53 -3.19 -8.74 -7.68
C GLU A 53 -3.74 -10.05 -8.27
N ARG A 54 -3.01 -11.15 -8.04
CA ARG A 54 -3.54 -12.51 -8.32
C ARG A 54 -4.69 -12.88 -7.40
N LEU A 55 -4.80 -12.23 -6.24
CA LEU A 55 -5.90 -12.43 -5.31
C LEU A 55 -7.21 -11.89 -5.89
N GLN A 56 -8.33 -12.52 -5.52
CA GLN A 56 -9.66 -12.10 -5.95
C GLN A 56 -10.16 -10.83 -5.24
N ARG A 57 -9.44 -10.34 -4.22
CA ARG A 57 -9.91 -9.29 -3.30
C ARG A 57 -8.74 -8.41 -2.88
N VAL A 58 -9.00 -7.11 -2.67
CA VAL A 58 -8.02 -6.19 -2.08
C VAL A 58 -7.73 -6.61 -0.64
N PHE A 59 -6.45 -6.56 -0.25
CA PHE A 59 -6.04 -6.85 1.12
C PHE A 59 -6.59 -5.81 2.11
N GLY A 60 -7.20 -6.27 3.22
CA GLY A 60 -7.83 -5.37 4.19
C GLY A 60 -6.86 -4.37 4.82
N GLY A 61 -5.61 -4.77 5.04
CA GLY A 61 -4.57 -3.88 5.58
C GLY A 61 -4.20 -2.74 4.62
N GLN A 62 -4.26 -2.96 3.31
CA GLN A 62 -4.09 -1.89 2.33
C GLN A 62 -5.22 -0.85 2.48
N VAL A 63 -6.47 -1.32 2.51
CA VAL A 63 -7.63 -0.42 2.63
C VAL A 63 -7.57 0.39 3.92
N ALA A 64 -7.26 -0.26 5.04
CA ALA A 64 -7.15 0.39 6.35
C ALA A 64 -5.95 1.34 6.44
N GLY A 65 -4.78 0.95 5.90
CA GLY A 65 -3.58 1.79 5.87
C GLY A 65 -3.80 3.06 5.03
N GLN A 66 -4.34 2.90 3.82
CA GLN A 66 -4.71 4.03 2.97
C GLN A 66 -5.77 4.93 3.63
N ALA A 67 -6.80 4.36 4.27
CA ALA A 67 -7.79 5.14 5.01
C ALA A 67 -7.14 5.96 6.15
N LEU A 68 -6.16 5.37 6.85
CA LEU A 68 -5.45 6.07 7.92
C LEU A 68 -4.58 7.22 7.38
N VAL A 69 -3.91 7.02 6.25
CA VAL A 69 -3.16 8.10 5.58
C VAL A 69 -4.10 9.23 5.16
N ALA A 70 -5.25 8.91 4.57
CA ALA A 70 -6.26 9.90 4.21
C ALA A 70 -6.71 10.72 5.42
N ALA A 71 -7.06 10.04 6.53
CA ALA A 71 -7.42 10.71 7.78
C ALA A 71 -6.29 11.62 8.29
N GLY A 72 -5.06 11.11 8.36
CA GLY A 72 -3.89 11.84 8.85
C GLY A 72 -3.58 13.10 8.04
N ARG A 73 -3.82 13.09 6.72
CA ARG A 73 -3.63 14.25 5.84
C ARG A 73 -4.65 15.38 6.04
N THR A 74 -5.68 15.15 6.85
CA THR A 74 -6.71 16.14 7.22
C THR A 74 -6.57 16.65 8.65
N THR A 75 -5.48 16.30 9.34
CA THR A 75 -5.14 16.80 10.68
C THR A 75 -3.96 17.78 10.58
N ASP A 76 -3.64 18.43 11.70
CA ASP A 76 -2.49 19.34 11.81
C ASP A 76 -1.13 18.61 11.89
N GLY A 77 -1.13 17.27 11.83
CA GLY A 77 0.09 16.44 11.94
C GLY A 77 0.74 16.41 13.32
N THR A 78 0.19 17.12 14.32
CA THR A 78 0.81 17.23 15.64
C THR A 78 0.49 16.06 16.56
N ARG A 79 -0.53 15.27 16.23
CA ARG A 79 -1.06 14.21 17.07
C ARG A 79 -1.02 12.86 16.33
N PRO A 80 -0.27 11.87 16.82
CA PRO A 80 -0.28 10.55 16.24
C PRO A 80 -1.63 9.86 16.46
N VAL A 81 -1.98 8.98 15.53
CA VAL A 81 -3.16 8.12 15.67
C VAL A 81 -2.96 7.16 16.83
N HIS A 82 -3.95 7.04 17.72
CA HIS A 82 -3.92 6.12 18.85
C HIS A 82 -4.94 4.98 18.76
N SER A 83 -5.93 5.07 17.86
CA SER A 83 -6.95 4.04 17.67
C SER A 83 -7.60 4.17 16.29
N LEU A 84 -7.98 3.03 15.71
CA LEU A 84 -8.79 2.94 14.49
C LEU A 84 -9.86 1.87 14.72
N HIS A 85 -11.10 2.21 14.40
CA HIS A 85 -12.23 1.28 14.37
C HIS A 85 -12.76 1.26 12.95
N ALA A 86 -12.97 0.07 12.40
CA ALA A 86 -13.42 -0.06 11.03
C ALA A 86 -14.24 -1.32 10.79
N TYR A 87 -15.11 -1.25 9.79
CA TYR A 87 -15.92 -2.35 9.28
C TYR A 87 -15.64 -2.57 7.79
N PHE A 88 -15.26 -3.80 7.44
CA PHE A 88 -15.15 -4.24 6.06
C PHE A 88 -16.51 -4.71 5.55
N LEU A 89 -17.19 -3.84 4.82
CA LEU A 89 -18.57 -4.06 4.40
C LEU A 89 -18.68 -4.93 3.14
N ARG A 90 -17.72 -4.78 2.22
CA ARG A 90 -17.72 -5.47 0.91
C ARG A 90 -16.29 -5.80 0.48
N PRO A 91 -16.08 -6.88 -0.28
CA PRO A 91 -14.75 -7.19 -0.82
C PRO A 91 -14.36 -6.12 -1.85
N GLY A 92 -13.16 -5.54 -1.68
CA GLY A 92 -12.59 -4.64 -2.67
C GLY A 92 -12.15 -5.39 -3.93
N ARG A 93 -12.25 -4.75 -5.10
CA ARG A 93 -11.80 -5.26 -6.40
C ARG A 93 -10.37 -4.80 -6.70
N PRO A 94 -9.40 -5.71 -6.86
CA PRO A 94 -8.04 -5.37 -7.32
C PRO A 94 -8.06 -4.70 -8.70
N GLY A 95 -7.06 -3.86 -8.99
CA GLY A 95 -6.99 -3.08 -10.22
C GLY A 95 -7.96 -1.89 -10.31
N VAL A 96 -8.93 -1.77 -9.39
CA VAL A 96 -9.88 -0.66 -9.35
C VAL A 96 -9.45 0.35 -8.28
N PRO A 97 -9.27 1.64 -8.62
CA PRO A 97 -8.92 2.67 -7.63
C PRO A 97 -9.96 2.77 -6.51
N ILE A 98 -9.50 3.10 -5.31
CA ILE A 98 -10.37 3.30 -4.13
C ILE A 98 -10.42 4.80 -3.84
N VAL A 99 -11.63 5.34 -3.69
CA VAL A 99 -11.84 6.73 -3.27
C VAL A 99 -12.07 6.74 -1.76
N TYR A 100 -11.32 7.56 -1.05
CA TYR A 100 -11.43 7.78 0.39
C TYR A 100 -12.02 9.17 0.62
N GLN A 101 -13.21 9.21 1.20
CA GLN A 101 -13.85 10.44 1.64
C GLN A 101 -13.65 10.59 3.13
N VAL A 102 -13.08 11.71 3.55
CA VAL A 102 -12.81 12.00 4.96
C VAL A 102 -13.84 12.99 5.48
N GLU A 103 -14.44 12.67 6.61
CA GLU A 103 -15.34 13.55 7.35
C GLU A 103 -14.64 14.01 8.63
N ARG A 104 -14.61 15.32 8.85
CA ARG A 104 -14.05 15.96 10.05
C ARG A 104 -15.08 15.94 11.18
N VAL A 105 -15.18 14.80 11.86
CA VAL A 105 -16.18 14.59 12.92
C VAL A 105 -15.99 15.55 14.09
N ARG A 106 -14.73 15.75 14.53
CA ARG A 106 -14.42 16.63 15.67
C ARG A 106 -12.96 17.05 15.68
N ASP A 107 -12.71 18.33 15.96
CA ASP A 107 -11.41 18.86 16.35
C ASP A 107 -11.51 19.45 17.76
N GLY A 108 -11.02 18.70 18.75
CA GLY A 108 -11.03 19.07 20.15
C GLY A 108 -9.64 19.39 20.68
N ARG A 109 -9.59 19.94 21.90
CA ARG A 109 -8.32 20.29 22.56
C ARG A 109 -7.38 19.09 22.71
N SER A 110 -7.92 17.91 23.03
CA SER A 110 -7.12 16.70 23.28
C SER A 110 -7.25 15.64 22.19
N PHE A 111 -8.36 15.63 21.44
CA PHE A 111 -8.67 14.57 20.48
C PHE A 111 -9.17 15.16 19.17
N THR A 112 -8.73 14.57 18.08
CA THR A 112 -9.24 14.79 16.72
C THR A 112 -9.84 13.49 16.23
N THR A 113 -11.06 13.56 15.71
CA THR A 113 -11.78 12.42 15.17
C THR A 113 -12.04 12.67 13.69
N ARG A 114 -11.70 11.66 12.89
CA ARG A 114 -11.99 11.58 11.46
C ARG A 114 -12.79 10.32 11.20
N ARG A 115 -13.73 10.38 10.28
CA ARG A 115 -14.40 9.22 9.72
C ARG A 115 -13.98 9.08 8.27
N VAL A 116 -13.69 7.88 7.82
CA VAL A 116 -13.24 7.64 6.44
C VAL A 116 -14.14 6.61 5.78
N VAL A 117 -14.73 6.98 4.65
CA VAL A 117 -15.53 6.07 3.83
C VAL A 117 -14.70 5.70 2.61
N ALA A 118 -14.40 4.41 2.44
CA ALA A 118 -13.75 3.92 1.24
C ALA A 118 -14.78 3.41 0.24
N ILE A 119 -14.69 3.88 -1.00
CA ILE A 119 -15.67 3.68 -2.06
C ILE A 119 -14.97 3.12 -3.29
N GLN A 120 -15.54 2.05 -3.85
CA GLN A 120 -15.19 1.56 -5.18
C GLN A 120 -16.45 1.48 -6.03
N GLN A 121 -16.38 2.04 -7.25
CA GLN A 121 -17.48 2.00 -8.22
C GLN A 121 -18.83 2.44 -7.63
N GLY A 122 -18.82 3.50 -6.82
CA GLY A 122 -20.01 4.04 -6.16
C GLY A 122 -20.55 3.21 -4.99
N ARG A 123 -19.83 2.18 -4.53
CA ARG A 123 -20.23 1.34 -3.40
C ARG A 123 -19.23 1.46 -2.27
N THR A 124 -19.74 1.66 -1.05
CA THR A 124 -18.91 1.63 0.16
C THR A 124 -18.39 0.23 0.41
N ILE A 125 -17.08 0.08 0.55
CA ILE A 125 -16.41 -1.18 0.88
C ILE A 125 -15.90 -1.20 2.33
N PHE A 126 -15.67 -0.02 2.92
CA PHE A 126 -15.08 0.17 4.24
C PHE A 126 -15.62 1.45 4.90
N ASN A 127 -15.84 1.41 6.22
CA ASN A 127 -16.19 2.55 7.07
C ASN A 127 -15.41 2.47 8.39
#